data_AF-A0A1K9Z829-F1
#
_entry.id   AF-A0A1K9Z829-F1
#
_cell.length_a   1.000
_cell.length_b   1.000
_cell.length_c   1.000
_cell.angle_alpha   90.00
_cell.angle_beta   90.00
_cell.angle_gamma   90.00
#
_symmetry.space_group_name_H-M   'P 1'
#
loop_
_entity.id
_entity.type
_entity.pdbx_description
1 polymer ?
#
loop_
_entity_poly.entity_id
_entity_poly.type
_entity_poly.pdbx_seq_one_letter_code
_entity_poly.pdbx_strand_id
1 'polypeptide(L)'
;MAEIFSGYTNTGIVASDDRAEDTILYSLTKGDFKFNASANLKGSASGGGVMLAYQLRQDIEVSAGYAKTETMWYNKSSSDVYMLGARYTKDSFLLSGLVQQGTIYDADFDAVDAFASYDFGQNKVSVSYNYLSADDKRHLLDVNFIAFEYGRYIGDLALYTGYKVALSKDTSASGGTNADEFMLGARYSF
;
A
#
# COMPACT_ATOMS: atom_id res chain seq x y z
N MET A 1 -14.30 -3.53 -2.33
CA MET A 1 -14.16 -2.60 -1.19
C MET A 1 -13.88 -1.22 -1.74
N ALA A 2 -14.42 -0.17 -1.12
CA ALA A 2 -14.28 1.21 -1.56
C ALA A 2 -13.28 1.96 -0.66
N GLU A 3 -12.05 1.45 -0.64
CA GLU A 3 -10.89 2.11 -0.03
C GLU A 3 -10.16 2.85 -1.16
N ILE A 4 -9.90 4.13 -0.94
CA ILE A 4 -9.39 5.08 -1.94
C ILE A 4 -7.97 5.49 -1.58
N PHE A 5 -7.71 5.75 -0.30
CA PHE A 5 -6.47 6.38 0.17
C PHE A 5 -5.54 5.46 0.99
N SER A 6 -5.97 4.25 1.37
CA SER A 6 -5.07 3.27 1.99
C SER A 6 -4.15 2.63 0.95
N GLY A 7 -2.94 2.25 1.33
CA GLY A 7 -1.95 1.64 0.43
C GLY A 7 -1.20 2.66 -0.43
N TYR A 8 -1.36 3.96 -0.17
CA TYR A 8 -0.85 5.00 -1.07
C TYR A 8 0.67 4.96 -1.20
N THR A 9 1.37 4.54 -0.14
CA THR A 9 2.85 4.44 -0.13
C THR A 9 3.38 3.47 -1.19
N ASN A 10 2.62 2.44 -1.59
CA ASN A 10 3.06 1.50 -2.62
C ASN A 10 3.12 2.11 -4.02
N THR A 11 2.25 3.09 -4.33
CA THR A 11 2.13 3.67 -5.68
C THR A 11 3.34 4.48 -6.14
N GLY A 12 4.35 4.67 -5.28
CA GLY A 12 5.62 5.34 -5.58
C GLY A 12 6.87 4.45 -5.45
N ILE A 13 6.74 3.18 -5.04
CA ILE A 13 7.88 2.28 -4.80
C ILE A 13 7.89 1.20 -5.87
N VAL A 14 8.79 1.33 -6.86
CA VAL A 14 8.85 0.40 -8.01
C VAL A 14 9.06 -1.07 -7.59
N ALA A 15 9.79 -1.31 -6.49
CA ALA A 15 10.03 -2.66 -5.99
C ALA A 15 8.81 -3.33 -5.35
N SER A 16 7.86 -2.55 -4.81
CA SER A 16 6.62 -3.06 -4.19
C SER A 16 5.37 -2.57 -4.89
N ASP A 17 5.49 -2.16 -6.15
CA ASP A 17 4.34 -1.76 -6.95
C ASP A 17 3.35 -2.93 -7.05
N ASP A 18 2.06 -2.59 -7.11
CA ASP A 18 0.98 -3.54 -6.92
C ASP A 18 0.90 -4.57 -8.06
N ARG A 19 1.50 -4.28 -9.23
CA ARG A 19 1.45 -5.14 -10.42
C ARG A 19 2.76 -5.09 -11.21
N ALA A 20 3.22 -6.26 -11.65
CA ALA A 20 4.35 -6.40 -12.58
C ALA A 20 4.00 -7.34 -13.74
N GLU A 21 4.49 -7.00 -14.93
CA GLU A 21 4.41 -7.84 -16.14
C GLU A 21 5.41 -9.00 -16.09
N ASP A 22 5.10 -10.07 -16.83
CA ASP A 22 5.93 -11.28 -16.96
C ASP A 22 6.32 -11.89 -15.60
N THR A 23 5.33 -12.00 -14.70
CA THR A 23 5.51 -12.44 -13.32
C THR A 23 5.21 -13.93 -13.14
N ILE A 24 6.12 -14.64 -12.49
CA ILE A 24 5.87 -15.96 -11.90
C ILE A 24 5.64 -15.76 -10.40
N LEU A 25 4.57 -16.36 -9.87
CA LEU A 25 4.21 -16.33 -8.45
C LEU A 25 4.14 -17.76 -7.90
N TYR A 26 4.81 -17.99 -6.78
CA TYR A 26 4.64 -19.16 -5.93
C TYR A 26 3.96 -18.73 -4.63
N SER A 27 2.87 -19.41 -4.29
CA SER A 27 2.09 -19.13 -3.08
C SER A 27 1.86 -20.42 -2.30
N LEU A 28 2.08 -20.36 -0.99
CA LEU A 28 1.88 -21.47 -0.06
C LEU A 28 1.09 -20.96 1.15
N THR A 29 0.10 -21.73 1.59
CA THR A 29 -0.57 -21.55 2.88
C THR A 29 -0.58 -22.88 3.61
N LYS A 30 -0.07 -22.90 4.84
CA LYS A 30 -0.01 -24.08 5.70
C LYS A 30 -0.37 -23.70 7.13
N GLY A 31 -1.62 -23.98 7.50
CA GLY A 31 -2.17 -23.55 8.80
C GLY A 31 -2.09 -22.03 8.93
N ASP A 32 -1.51 -21.57 10.03
CA ASP A 32 -1.33 -20.14 10.37
C ASP A 32 -0.23 -19.44 9.56
N PHE A 33 0.51 -20.19 8.73
CA PHE A 33 1.63 -19.66 7.95
C PHE A 33 1.26 -19.45 6.48
N LYS A 34 1.61 -18.28 5.94
CA LYS A 34 1.47 -17.92 4.53
C LYS A 34 2.82 -17.49 3.99
N PHE A 35 3.12 -17.88 2.76
CA PHE A 35 4.34 -17.52 2.05
C PHE A 35 4.02 -17.23 0.59
N ASN A 36 4.58 -16.13 0.08
CA ASN A 36 4.55 -15.77 -1.32
C ASN A 36 5.97 -15.44 -1.78
N ALA A 37 6.32 -15.90 -2.98
CA ALA A 37 7.54 -15.53 -3.66
C ALA A 37 7.22 -15.23 -5.12
N SER A 38 7.74 -14.13 -5.65
CA SER A 38 7.53 -13.72 -7.03
C SER A 38 8.83 -13.37 -7.71
N ALA A 39 8.83 -13.50 -9.04
CA ALA A 39 9.87 -12.98 -9.91
C ALA A 39 9.24 -12.44 -11.18
N ASN A 40 9.62 -11.22 -11.58
CA ASN A 40 9.27 -10.61 -12.85
C ASN A 40 10.48 -10.75 -13.80
N LEU A 41 10.20 -11.21 -15.03
CA LEU A 41 11.23 -11.59 -16.00
C LEU A 41 11.28 -10.66 -17.22
N LYS A 42 10.68 -9.48 -17.13
CA LYS A 42 10.63 -8.54 -18.24
C LYS A 42 12.03 -8.01 -18.57
N GLY A 43 12.40 -8.02 -19.85
CA GLY A 43 13.76 -7.64 -20.28
C GLY A 43 14.16 -6.18 -19.97
N SER A 44 13.19 -5.28 -19.75
CA SER A 44 13.44 -3.87 -19.43
C SER A 44 13.51 -3.57 -17.92
N ALA A 45 12.94 -4.45 -17.10
CA ALA A 45 12.91 -4.35 -15.64
C ALA A 45 12.69 -5.73 -15.06
N SER A 46 13.65 -6.22 -14.28
CA SER A 46 13.62 -7.53 -13.65
C SER A 46 13.71 -7.41 -12.14
N GLY A 47 12.95 -8.22 -11.43
CA GLY A 47 12.85 -8.12 -9.99
C GLY A 47 12.10 -9.29 -9.39
N GLY A 48 11.87 -9.22 -8.09
CA GLY A 48 11.16 -10.24 -7.37
C GLY A 48 11.05 -9.91 -5.90
N GLY A 49 10.25 -10.68 -5.20
CA GLY A 49 10.07 -10.48 -3.77
C GLY A 49 9.62 -11.74 -3.07
N VAL A 50 9.75 -11.69 -1.75
CA VAL A 50 9.24 -12.70 -0.83
C VAL A 50 8.44 -12.01 0.25
N MET A 51 7.32 -12.62 0.64
CA MET A 51 6.49 -12.16 1.74
C MET A 51 6.07 -13.37 2.55
N LEU A 52 6.19 -13.27 3.86
CA LEU A 52 5.67 -14.24 4.79
C LEU A 52 4.67 -13.57 5.73
N ALA A 53 3.66 -14.32 6.16
CA ALA A 53 2.74 -13.88 7.20
C ALA A 53 2.44 -15.03 8.15
N TYR A 54 2.23 -14.70 9.41
CA TYR A 54 1.93 -15.65 10.46
C TYR A 54 0.78 -15.16 11.35
N GLN A 55 -0.24 -15.98 11.48
CA GLN A 55 -1.38 -15.75 12.36
C GLN A 55 -0.97 -16.06 13.81
N LEU A 56 -0.53 -15.04 14.57
CA LEU A 56 -0.10 -15.19 15.96
C LEU A 56 -1.27 -15.57 16.89
N ARG A 57 -2.45 -15.03 16.59
CA ARG A 57 -3.72 -15.27 17.28
C ARG A 57 -4.83 -15.18 16.26
N GLN A 58 -6.03 -15.68 16.56
CA GLN A 58 -7.18 -15.60 15.65
C GLN A 58 -7.49 -14.19 15.13
N ASP A 59 -7.12 -13.16 15.88
CA ASP A 59 -7.36 -11.75 15.58
C ASP A 59 -6.09 -10.96 15.22
N ILE A 60 -4.89 -11.55 15.28
CA ILE A 60 -3.62 -10.86 15.00
C ILE A 60 -2.78 -11.66 14.01
N GLU A 61 -2.44 -11.02 12.89
CA GLU A 61 -1.49 -11.49 11.89
C GLU A 61 -0.31 -10.52 11.82
N VAL A 62 0.90 -11.05 11.68
CA VAL A 62 2.10 -10.26 11.38
C VAL A 62 2.69 -10.73 10.08
N SER A 63 3.32 -9.82 9.35
CA SER A 63 3.97 -10.10 8.08
C SER A 63 5.34 -9.45 7.99
N ALA A 64 6.19 -10.06 7.19
CA ALA A 64 7.48 -9.51 6.83
C ALA A 64 7.76 -9.84 5.36
N GLY A 65 8.42 -8.92 4.66
CA GLY A 65 8.72 -9.13 3.26
C GLY A 65 9.95 -8.36 2.82
N TYR A 66 10.42 -8.76 1.65
CA TYR A 66 11.49 -8.10 0.94
C TYR A 66 11.17 -8.15 -0.55
N ALA A 67 11.40 -7.05 -1.26
CA ALA A 67 11.32 -7.03 -2.71
C ALA A 67 12.47 -6.20 -3.30
N LYS A 68 12.88 -6.54 -4.51
CA LYS A 68 13.91 -5.82 -5.25
C LYS A 68 13.59 -5.80 -6.73
N THR A 69 13.83 -4.67 -7.37
CA THR A 69 13.72 -4.48 -8.81
C THR A 69 14.94 -3.75 -9.35
N GLU A 70 15.40 -4.17 -10.53
CA GLU A 70 16.46 -3.51 -11.29
C GLU A 70 15.89 -3.06 -12.64
N THR A 71 16.08 -1.78 -12.98
CA THR A 71 15.66 -1.21 -14.26
C THR A 71 16.85 -1.10 -15.21
N MET A 72 16.65 -1.49 -16.47
CA MET A 72 17.73 -1.54 -17.47
C MET A 72 17.70 -0.37 -18.47
N TRP A 73 16.78 0.60 -18.34
CA TRP A 73 16.57 1.67 -19.33
C TRP A 73 17.04 3.04 -18.85
N TYR A 74 17.87 3.72 -19.66
CA TYR A 74 18.39 5.10 -19.55
C TYR A 74 19.10 5.59 -18.27
N ASN A 75 19.10 4.84 -17.19
CA ASN A 75 20.07 4.89 -16.09
C ASN A 75 19.82 3.61 -15.30
N LYS A 76 20.87 2.81 -15.05
CA LYS A 76 20.70 1.61 -14.22
C LYS A 76 20.34 2.08 -12.82
N SER A 77 19.11 1.81 -12.41
CA SER A 77 18.65 2.13 -11.07
C SER A 77 18.03 0.91 -10.44
N SER A 78 18.40 0.67 -9.19
CA SER A 78 17.79 -0.34 -8.34
C SER A 78 16.79 0.28 -7.38
N SER A 79 15.83 -0.54 -6.98
CA SER A 79 15.01 -0.29 -5.81
C SER A 79 14.92 -1.59 -5.02
N ASP A 80 15.05 -1.48 -3.71
CA ASP A 80 14.80 -2.57 -2.79
C ASP A 80 13.96 -2.06 -1.62
N VAL A 81 13.16 -2.95 -1.04
CA VAL A 81 12.29 -2.60 0.08
C VAL A 81 12.16 -3.75 1.04
N TYR A 82 12.34 -3.45 2.32
CA TYR A 82 12.02 -4.27 3.45
C TYR A 82 10.67 -3.84 4.00
N MET A 83 9.83 -4.80 4.35
CA MET A 83 8.46 -4.57 4.76
C MET A 83 8.18 -5.31 6.06
N LEU A 84 7.57 -4.62 7.03
CA LEU A 84 7.01 -5.24 8.24
C LEU A 84 5.57 -4.78 8.41
N GLY A 85 4.67 -5.74 8.54
CA GLY A 85 3.24 -5.48 8.66
C GLY A 85 2.63 -6.14 9.87
N ALA A 86 1.55 -5.56 10.36
CA ALA A 86 0.68 -6.18 11.34
C ALA A 86 -0.77 -5.85 11.02
N ARG A 87 -1.65 -6.81 11.27
CA ARG A 87 -3.08 -6.68 11.11
C ARG A 87 -3.78 -7.23 12.34
N TYR A 88 -4.65 -6.42 12.91
CA TYR A 88 -5.64 -6.83 13.89
C TYR A 88 -7.03 -6.82 13.26
N THR A 89 -7.79 -7.89 13.44
CA THR A 89 -9.18 -7.98 12.98
C THR A 89 -10.00 -8.68 14.03
N LYS A 90 -10.99 -7.98 14.56
CA LYS A 90 -11.91 -8.52 15.54
C LYS A 90 -13.29 -7.92 15.36
N ASP A 91 -14.30 -8.77 15.31
CA ASP A 91 -15.68 -8.39 15.06
C ASP A 91 -15.78 -7.56 13.77
N SER A 92 -16.27 -6.32 13.86
CA SER A 92 -16.37 -5.39 12.75
C SER A 92 -15.22 -4.38 12.67
N PHE A 93 -14.16 -4.56 13.46
CA PHE A 93 -13.02 -3.66 13.51
C PHE A 93 -11.79 -4.27 12.85
N LEU A 94 -11.13 -3.47 12.01
CA LEU A 94 -9.85 -3.81 11.40
C LEU A 94 -8.88 -2.67 11.66
N LEU A 95 -7.69 -3.02 12.15
CA LEU A 95 -6.54 -2.13 12.24
C LEU A 95 -5.37 -2.80 11.54
N SER A 96 -4.68 -2.08 10.67
CA SER A 96 -3.47 -2.56 10.02
C SER A 96 -2.42 -1.48 9.98
N GLY A 97 -1.17 -1.91 9.99
CA GLY A 97 -0.02 -1.05 9.79
C GLY A 97 1.02 -1.76 8.95
N LEU A 98 1.70 -0.99 8.11
CA LEU A 98 2.83 -1.42 7.30
C LEU A 98 3.92 -0.36 7.44
N VAL A 99 5.13 -0.79 7.76
CA VAL A 99 6.33 0.03 7.67
C VAL A 99 7.22 -0.52 6.57
N GLN A 100 7.79 0.39 5.78
CA GLN A 100 8.64 0.05 4.66
C GLN A 100 9.91 0.91 4.73
N GLN A 101 11.04 0.31 4.39
CA GLN A 101 12.32 1.00 4.29
C GLN A 101 13.14 0.37 3.18
N GLY A 102 13.96 1.14 2.49
CA GLY A 102 14.91 0.62 1.53
C GLY A 102 15.43 1.72 0.62
N THR A 103 15.65 1.38 -0.65
CA THR A 103 16.14 2.33 -1.65
C THR A 103 15.18 2.46 -2.83
N ILE A 104 15.05 3.66 -3.37
CA ILE A 104 14.35 3.94 -4.63
C ILE A 104 15.26 4.84 -5.46
N TYR A 105 15.68 4.37 -6.64
CA TYR A 105 16.63 5.10 -7.50
C TYR A 105 17.91 5.52 -6.75
N ASP A 106 18.44 4.62 -5.92
CA ASP A 106 19.62 4.82 -5.07
C ASP A 106 19.46 5.87 -3.95
N ALA A 107 18.25 6.37 -3.70
CA ALA A 107 17.92 7.20 -2.54
C ALA A 107 17.25 6.37 -1.45
N ASP A 108 17.72 6.51 -0.21
CA ASP A 108 17.11 5.88 0.95
C ASP A 108 15.70 6.46 1.18
N PHE A 109 14.76 5.60 1.57
CA PHE A 109 13.41 6.01 1.90
C PHE A 109 12.86 5.28 3.13
N ASP A 110 11.91 5.96 3.79
CA ASP A 110 11.08 5.41 4.85
C ASP A 110 9.61 5.67 4.51
N ALA A 111 8.76 4.66 4.71
CA ALA A 111 7.32 4.80 4.54
C ALA A 111 6.53 4.10 5.63
N VAL A 112 5.36 4.66 5.94
CA VAL A 112 4.39 4.14 6.90
C VAL A 112 3.01 4.25 6.29
N ASP A 113 2.27 3.15 6.34
CA ASP A 113 0.82 3.12 6.11
C ASP A 113 0.17 2.58 7.39
N ALA A 114 -0.76 3.35 7.95
CA ALA A 114 -1.62 2.90 9.02
C ALA A 114 -3.08 3.07 8.60
N PHE A 115 -3.89 2.05 8.83
CA PHE A 115 -5.29 2.02 8.44
C PHE A 115 -6.15 1.43 9.55
N ALA A 116 -7.26 2.09 9.86
CA ALA A 116 -8.28 1.56 10.76
C ALA A 116 -9.65 1.69 10.11
N SER A 117 -10.51 0.70 10.34
CA SER A 117 -11.87 0.73 9.84
C SER A 117 -12.85 0.03 10.77
N TYR A 118 -14.10 0.45 10.67
CA TYR A 118 -15.22 -0.12 11.40
C TYR A 118 -16.42 -0.30 10.47
N ASP A 119 -16.91 -1.53 10.39
CA ASP A 119 -18.10 -1.90 9.64
C ASP A 119 -19.35 -1.88 10.54
N PHE A 120 -20.45 -1.33 10.06
CA PHE A 120 -21.73 -1.31 10.77
C PHE A 120 -22.92 -1.38 9.80
N GLY A 121 -23.62 -2.52 9.84
CA GLY A 121 -24.70 -2.82 8.89
C GLY A 121 -24.17 -2.83 7.45
N GLN A 122 -24.70 -1.93 6.63
CA GLN A 122 -24.30 -1.75 5.23
C GLN A 122 -23.25 -0.65 5.03
N ASN A 123 -22.59 -0.22 6.11
CA ASN A 123 -21.71 0.94 6.09
C ASN A 123 -20.32 0.58 6.59
N LYS A 124 -19.32 1.30 6.11
CA LYS A 124 -17.95 1.26 6.60
C LYS A 124 -17.45 2.68 6.78
N VAL A 125 -16.77 2.94 7.88
CA VAL A 125 -15.93 4.13 8.04
C VAL A 125 -14.48 3.70 8.16
N SER A 126 -13.58 4.47 7.58
CA SER A 126 -12.15 4.26 7.69
C SER A 126 -11.39 5.54 7.91
N VAL A 127 -10.22 5.39 8.53
CA VAL A 127 -9.19 6.41 8.62
C VAL A 127 -7.87 5.79 8.19
N SER A 128 -7.09 6.52 7.40
CA SER A 128 -5.73 6.13 7.05
C SER A 128 -4.75 7.26 7.32
N TYR A 129 -3.52 6.90 7.65
CA TYR A 129 -2.37 7.78 7.67
C TYR A 129 -1.31 7.19 6.76
N ASN A 130 -0.82 7.99 5.81
CA ASN A 130 0.23 7.59 4.89
C ASN A 130 1.38 8.57 4.98
N TYR A 131 2.59 8.03 5.07
CA TYR A 131 3.84 8.77 5.08
C TYR A 131 4.84 8.09 4.16
N LEU A 132 5.50 8.87 3.31
CA LEU A 132 6.65 8.42 2.52
C LEU A 132 7.62 9.61 2.38
N SER A 133 8.87 9.37 2.73
CA SER A 133 9.96 10.33 2.58
C SER A 133 11.17 9.61 2.00
N ALA A 134 11.81 10.26 1.03
CA ALA A 134 13.07 9.80 0.45
C ALA A 134 14.12 10.91 0.46
N ASP A 135 15.39 10.54 0.55
CA ASP A 135 16.51 11.47 0.64
C ASP A 135 16.71 12.30 -0.64
N ASP A 136 16.41 11.72 -1.82
CA ASP A 136 16.37 12.44 -3.09
C ASP A 136 14.93 12.65 -3.58
N LYS A 137 14.42 13.86 -3.34
CA LYS A 137 13.06 14.28 -3.70
C LYS A 137 12.87 14.57 -5.20
N ARG A 138 13.92 14.48 -6.04
CA ARG A 138 13.81 14.81 -7.46
C ARG A 138 12.92 13.85 -8.25
N HIS A 139 12.64 12.68 -7.70
CA HIS A 139 11.96 11.59 -8.39
C HIS A 139 10.74 11.05 -7.63
N LEU A 140 10.40 11.60 -6.47
CA LEU A 140 9.36 11.06 -5.58
C LEU A 140 8.44 12.15 -5.04
N LEU A 141 7.16 11.79 -4.90
CA LEU A 141 6.17 12.63 -4.23
C LEU A 141 6.40 12.57 -2.72
N ASP A 142 6.36 13.72 -2.05
CA ASP A 142 6.25 13.75 -0.60
C ASP A 142 4.83 13.27 -0.24
N VAL A 143 4.73 12.17 0.52
CA VAL A 143 3.45 11.66 1.02
C VAL A 143 3.40 11.90 2.52
N ASN A 144 2.41 12.63 2.99
CA ASN A 144 2.14 12.81 4.41
C ASN A 144 0.70 13.30 4.59
N PHE A 145 -0.25 12.39 4.79
CA PHE A 145 -1.64 12.79 4.90
C PHE A 145 -2.42 11.89 5.86
N ILE A 146 -3.55 12.42 6.34
CA ILE A 146 -4.60 11.63 6.98
C ILE A 146 -5.83 11.67 6.07
N ALA A 147 -6.45 10.53 5.82
CA ALA A 147 -7.70 10.46 5.07
C ALA A 147 -8.81 9.81 5.89
N PHE A 148 -10.04 10.29 5.68
CA PHE A 148 -11.26 9.78 6.28
C PHE A 148 -12.19 9.35 5.15
N GLU A 149 -12.77 8.16 5.27
CA GLU A 149 -13.62 7.62 4.20
C GLU A 149 -14.88 7.01 4.79
N TYR A 150 -15.94 7.07 3.99
CA TYR A 150 -17.21 6.42 4.27
C TYR A 150 -17.67 5.68 3.02
N GLY A 151 -18.08 4.43 3.20
CA GLY A 151 -18.66 3.59 2.16
C GLY A 151 -20.02 3.04 2.58
N ARG A 152 -20.98 3.03 1.65
CA ARG A 152 -22.26 2.34 1.78
C ARG A 152 -22.38 1.25 0.74
N TYR A 153 -22.69 0.04 1.18
CA TYR A 153 -22.74 -1.19 0.39
C TYR A 153 -24.18 -1.67 0.23
N ILE A 154 -24.66 -1.73 -1.02
CA ILE A 154 -26.03 -2.02 -1.41
C ILE A 154 -25.99 -3.15 -2.44
N GLY A 155 -25.91 -4.39 -1.96
CA GLY A 155 -25.69 -5.55 -2.82
C GLY A 155 -24.39 -5.41 -3.60
N ASP A 156 -24.49 -5.38 -4.92
CA ASP A 156 -23.35 -5.28 -5.85
C ASP A 156 -22.84 -3.86 -6.08
N LEU A 157 -23.55 -2.85 -5.54
CA LEU A 157 -23.18 -1.44 -5.62
C LEU A 157 -22.55 -0.96 -4.31
N ALA A 158 -21.46 -0.20 -4.40
CA ALA A 158 -20.91 0.59 -3.30
C ALA A 158 -20.88 2.07 -3.67
N LEU A 159 -21.40 2.93 -2.81
CA LEU A 159 -21.23 4.38 -2.88
C LEU A 159 -20.21 4.81 -1.84
N TYR A 160 -19.30 5.71 -2.18
CA TYR A 160 -18.24 6.09 -1.27
C TYR A 160 -17.82 7.54 -1.41
N THR A 161 -17.34 8.10 -0.30
CA THR A 161 -16.69 9.40 -0.28
C THR A 161 -15.48 9.33 0.63
N GLY A 162 -14.48 10.17 0.33
CA GLY A 162 -13.30 10.33 1.16
C GLY A 162 -12.83 11.76 1.16
N TYR A 163 -12.23 12.16 2.26
CA TYR A 163 -11.54 13.44 2.41
C TYR A 163 -10.15 13.21 2.97
N LYS A 164 -9.16 13.68 2.23
CA LYS A 164 -7.76 13.62 2.59
C LYS A 164 -7.29 15.01 3.00
N VAL A 165 -6.69 15.07 4.17
CA VAL A 165 -6.03 16.25 4.73
C VAL A 165 -4.54 16.11 4.50
N ALA A 166 -4.00 16.95 3.62
CA ALA A 166 -2.58 16.99 3.34
C ALA A 166 -1.83 17.61 4.52
N LEU A 167 -0.78 16.95 5.00
CA LEU A 167 0.03 17.42 6.12
C LEU A 167 1.39 17.90 5.61
N SER A 168 1.88 18.99 6.19
CA SER A 168 3.22 19.54 5.94
C SER A 168 3.49 19.80 4.44
N LYS A 169 4.30 18.95 3.80
CA LYS A 169 4.74 19.08 2.41
C LYS A 169 4.15 18.00 1.50
N ASP A 170 3.09 17.32 1.92
CA ASP A 170 2.44 16.32 1.06
C ASP A 170 2.11 16.94 -0.30
N THR A 171 2.58 16.32 -1.38
CA THR A 171 2.35 16.76 -2.77
C THR A 171 1.52 15.76 -3.56
N SER A 172 1.01 14.74 -2.88
CA SER A 172 0.46 13.54 -3.49
C SER A 172 -0.89 13.76 -4.19
N ALA A 173 -1.63 14.81 -3.81
CA ALA A 173 -2.90 15.16 -4.45
C ALA A 173 -2.76 15.95 -5.77
N SER A 174 -1.65 16.68 -6.00
CA SER A 174 -1.62 17.70 -7.08
C SER A 174 -0.27 17.97 -7.75
N GLY A 175 0.62 16.98 -7.84
CA GLY A 175 1.82 17.09 -8.69
C GLY A 175 2.77 18.22 -8.30
N GLY A 176 2.90 18.49 -7.00
CA GLY A 176 3.86 19.46 -6.46
C GLY A 176 3.28 20.50 -5.49
N THR A 177 1.96 20.58 -5.33
CA THR A 177 1.32 21.45 -4.34
C THR A 177 0.74 20.67 -3.16
N ASN A 178 0.85 21.24 -1.97
CA ASN A 178 0.17 20.76 -0.78
C ASN A 178 -1.32 21.11 -0.86
N ALA A 179 -2.14 20.08 -1.01
CA ALA A 179 -3.56 20.24 -1.26
C ALA A 179 -4.34 19.08 -0.65
N ASP A 180 -5.40 19.43 0.07
CA ASP A 180 -6.43 18.50 0.48
C ASP A 180 -7.16 17.93 -0.76
N GLU A 181 -7.69 16.72 -0.62
CA GLU A 181 -8.34 16.02 -1.73
C GLU A 181 -9.69 15.45 -1.28
N PHE A 182 -10.74 15.76 -2.05
CA PHE A 182 -12.08 15.22 -1.83
C PHE A 182 -12.44 14.30 -2.97
N MET A 183 -12.92 13.10 -2.63
CA MET A 183 -13.34 12.10 -3.60
C MET A 183 -14.78 11.64 -3.31
N LEU A 184 -15.54 11.44 -4.37
CA LEU A 184 -16.87 10.85 -4.36
C LEU A 184 -16.93 9.87 -5.52
N GLY A 185 -17.45 8.68 -5.27
CA GLY A 185 -17.54 7.68 -6.31
C GLY A 185 -18.56 6.60 -6.03
N ALA A 186 -18.72 5.75 -7.05
CA ALA A 186 -19.56 4.57 -7.01
C ALA A 186 -18.80 3.42 -7.68
N ARG A 187 -18.90 2.23 -7.10
CA ARG A 187 -18.33 0.99 -7.66
C ARG A 187 -19.43 -0.04 -7.79
N TYR A 188 -19.57 -0.59 -8.98
CA TYR A 188 -20.44 -1.73 -9.26
C TYR A 188 -19.58 -2.95 -9.60
N SER A 189 -19.90 -4.11 -9.02
CA SER A 189 -19.21 -5.38 -9.29
C SER A 189 -20.20 -6.35 -9.93
N PHE A 190 -19.80 -7.06 -10.99
CA PHE A 190 -20.61 -8.05 -11.71
C PHE A 190 -19.85 -9.36 -11.89
#